data_AF-A0A124FT42-F1
#
_entry.id   AF-A0A124FT42-F1
#
_cell.length_a   1.000
_cell.length_b   1.000
_cell.length_c   1.000
_cell.angle_alpha   90.00
_cell.angle_beta   90.00
_cell.angle_gamma   90.00
#
_symmetry.space_group_name_H-M   'P 1'
#
loop_
_entity.id
_entity.type
_entity.pdbx_description
1 polymer ?
#
loop_
_entity_poly.entity_id
_entity_poly.type
_entity_poly.pdbx_seq_one_letter_code
_entity_poly.pdbx_strand_id
1 'polypeptide(L)'
;MKNTRFEKKKEVVKDEFDSKLLDLARVTKVTGGGKTMRFRAVMVVGNKKGKVGIGVSKGLDVSQAIEKATKVAKKELKEIPMLFVLLLE
;
A
#
# COMPACT_ATOMS: atom_id res chain seq x y z
N MET A 1 2.40 -14.54 -42.33
CA MET A 1 1.48 -14.40 -41.18
C MET A 1 2.27 -13.91 -39.96
N LYS A 2 2.40 -12.59 -39.77
CA LYS A 2 3.17 -12.00 -38.66
C LYS A 2 2.18 -11.56 -37.58
N ASN A 3 1.95 -12.39 -36.56
CA ASN A 3 1.16 -12.00 -35.39
C ASN A 3 2.02 -11.14 -34.47
N THR A 4 2.05 -9.85 -34.73
CA THR A 4 2.53 -8.83 -33.80
C THR A 4 1.56 -8.76 -32.63
N ARG A 5 1.81 -9.58 -31.60
CA ARG A 5 1.18 -9.44 -30.29
C ARG A 5 1.58 -8.07 -29.74
N PHE A 6 0.64 -7.13 -29.80
CA PHE A 6 0.73 -5.84 -29.15
C PHE A 6 0.94 -6.05 -27.65
N GLU A 7 2.18 -5.94 -27.18
CA GLU A 7 2.47 -5.68 -25.78
C GLU A 7 1.92 -4.29 -25.45
N LYS A 8 0.71 -4.25 -24.88
CA LYS A 8 0.17 -3.06 -24.24
C LYS A 8 1.12 -2.70 -23.09
N LYS A 9 2.12 -1.87 -23.38
CA LYS A 9 2.95 -1.17 -22.40
C LYS A 9 1.98 -0.42 -21.48
N LYS A 10 1.74 -0.97 -20.29
CA LYS A 10 1.01 -0.30 -19.23
C LYS A 10 1.88 0.90 -18.86
N GLU A 11 1.56 2.07 -19.40
CA GLU A 11 2.15 3.31 -18.93
C GLU A 11 1.96 3.35 -17.42
N VAL A 12 3.07 3.32 -16.69
CA VAL A 12 3.06 3.47 -15.24
C VAL A 12 2.70 4.93 -15.01
N VAL A 13 1.39 5.20 -14.95
CA VAL A 13 0.86 6.47 -14.48
C VAL A 13 1.53 6.71 -13.13
N LYS A 14 2.38 7.73 -13.07
CA LYS A 14 3.06 8.13 -11.86
C LYS A 14 1.97 8.56 -10.89
N ASP A 15 1.57 7.68 -9.99
CA ASP A 15 0.67 8.04 -8.89
C ASP A 15 1.34 9.22 -8.17
N GLU A 16 0.63 10.32 -7.99
CA GLU A 16 1.09 11.47 -7.19
C GLU A 16 1.35 11.12 -5.71
N PHE A 17 1.07 9.88 -5.32
CA PHE A 17 1.20 9.37 -3.98
C PHE A 17 2.42 8.46 -3.86
N ASP A 18 3.32 8.84 -2.96
CA ASP A 18 4.44 8.01 -2.52
C ASP A 18 3.92 6.93 -1.56
N SER A 19 4.49 5.72 -1.63
CA SER A 19 4.05 4.59 -0.81
C SER A 19 5.23 3.98 -0.05
N LYS A 20 5.06 3.80 1.25
CA LYS A 20 6.10 3.28 2.14
C LYS A 20 5.58 2.12 2.98
N LEU A 21 6.37 1.06 3.07
CA LEU A 21 6.13 -0.06 3.98
C LEU A 21 6.56 0.37 5.39
N LEU A 22 5.64 0.29 6.35
CA LEU A 22 5.95 0.55 7.76
C LEU A 22 6.33 -0.73 8.51
N ASP A 23 5.54 -1.78 8.30
CA ASP A 23 5.73 -3.04 9.01
C ASP A 23 5.31 -4.23 8.14
N LEU A 24 6.04 -5.33 8.32
CA LEU A 24 5.77 -6.61 7.69
C LEU A 24 5.98 -7.71 8.72
N ALA A 25 4.90 -8.43 9.02
CA ALA A 25 4.93 -9.50 10.02
C ALA A 25 4.34 -10.79 9.45
N ARG A 26 4.97 -11.93 9.75
CA ARG A 26 4.38 -13.23 9.53
C ARG A 26 3.43 -13.54 10.69
N VAL A 27 2.17 -13.81 10.37
CA VAL A 27 1.11 -14.14 11.34
C VAL A 27 0.60 -15.55 11.09
N THR A 28 0.26 -16.28 12.14
CA THR A 28 -0.14 -17.69 12.05
C THR A 28 -1.45 -17.93 12.78
N LYS A 29 -2.40 -18.60 12.11
CA LYS A 29 -3.60 -19.14 12.74
C LYS A 29 -3.34 -20.60 13.09
N VAL A 30 -3.46 -20.95 14.37
CA VAL A 30 -3.36 -22.32 14.86
C VAL A 30 -4.76 -22.89 15.01
N THR A 31 -4.98 -24.11 14.52
CA THR A 31 -6.21 -24.89 14.71
C THR A 31 -5.83 -26.31 15.14
N GLY A 32 -6.81 -27.12 15.56
CA GLY A 32 -6.56 -28.51 15.94
C GLY A 32 -5.93 -29.36 14.83
N GLY A 33 -6.12 -28.98 13.56
CA GLY A 33 -5.57 -29.67 12.39
C GLY A 33 -4.24 -29.10 11.86
N GLY A 34 -3.72 -27.99 12.41
CA GLY A 34 -2.43 -27.46 11.97
C GLY A 34 -2.26 -25.96 12.14
N LYS A 35 -1.23 -25.42 11.47
CA LYS A 35 -0.84 -24.01 11.53
C LYS A 35 -0.91 -23.41 10.12
N THR A 36 -1.84 -22.49 9.88
CA THR A 36 -1.93 -21.73 8.62
C THR A 36 -1.22 -20.39 8.79
N MET A 37 -0.16 -20.16 8.02
CA MET A 37 0.59 -18.90 8.03
C MET A 37 0.08 -17.93 6.95
N ARG A 38 0.23 -16.63 7.23
CA ARG A 38 -0.02 -15.51 6.31
C ARG A 38 0.96 -14.37 6.61
N PHE A 39 1.05 -13.41 5.70
CA PHE A 39 1.81 -12.18 5.91
C PHE A 39 0.87 -11.01 6.14
N ARG A 40 1.14 -10.20 7.16
CA ARG A 40 0.49 -8.91 7.42
C ARG A 40 1.43 -7.81 6.96
N ALA A 41 0.94 -6.89 6.13
CA ALA A 41 1.65 -5.69 5.73
C ALA A 41 0.91 -4.44 6.20
N VAL A 42 1.67 -3.45 6.65
CA VAL A 42 1.21 -2.09 6.98
C VAL A 42 1.86 -1.13 6.00
N MET A 43 1.04 -0.48 5.19
CA MET A 43 1.46 0.48 4.17
C MET A 43 0.95 1.87 4.52
N VAL A 44 1.79 2.88 4.23
CA VAL A 44 1.39 4.28 4.21
C VAL A 44 1.49 4.78 2.77
N VAL A 45 0.50 5.56 2.35
CA VAL A 45 0.45 6.20 1.04
C VAL A 45 0.18 7.68 1.23
N GLY A 46 0.91 8.58 0.59
CA GLY A 46 0.67 10.01 0.77
C GLY A 46 1.44 10.89 -0.20
N ASN A 47 0.99 12.14 -0.36
CA ASN A 47 1.55 13.11 -1.31
C ASN A 47 2.46 14.15 -0.65
N LYS A 48 2.80 13.99 0.64
CA LYS A 48 3.58 14.94 1.48
C LYS A 48 3.00 16.36 1.54
N LYS A 49 1.79 16.58 1.02
CA LYS A 49 1.08 17.87 1.01
C LYS A 49 -0.18 17.81 1.90
N GLY A 50 -0.07 17.12 3.02
CA GLY A 50 -1.19 16.94 3.95
C GLY A 50 -2.18 15.83 3.58
N LYS A 51 -2.03 15.07 2.48
CA LYS A 51 -2.85 13.87 2.25
C LYS A 51 -2.07 12.59 2.54
N VAL A 52 -2.58 11.80 3.48
CA VAL A 52 -1.98 10.53 3.92
C VAL A 52 -3.08 9.51 4.15
N GLY A 53 -2.83 8.27 3.73
CA GLY A 53 -3.67 7.11 3.96
C GLY A 53 -2.86 5.96 4.50
N ILE A 54 -3.47 5.17 5.37
CA ILE A 54 -2.86 4.01 6.01
C ILE A 54 -3.66 2.79 5.61
N GLY A 55 -2.98 1.69 5.31
CA GLY A 55 -3.61 0.44 4.93
C GLY A 55 -2.95 -0.73 5.64
N VAL A 56 -3.78 -1.55 6.28
CA VAL A 56 -3.35 -2.80 6.90
C VAL A 56 -4.05 -3.95 6.22
N SER A 57 -3.30 -4.95 5.77
CA SER A 57 -3.91 -6.11 5.13
C SER A 57 -3.12 -7.39 5.36
N LYS A 58 -3.72 -8.54 4.99
CA LYS A 58 -3.11 -9.86 5.06
C LYS A 58 -3.15 -10.57 3.69
N GLY A 59 -2.04 -11.23 3.33
CA GLY A 59 -1.88 -12.00 2.10
C GLY A 59 -1.39 -13.42 2.35
N LEU A 60 -1.51 -14.28 1.33
CA LEU A 60 -0.88 -15.61 1.32
C LEU A 60 0.65 -15.47 1.24
N ASP A 61 1.12 -14.51 0.46
CA ASP A 61 2.51 -14.09 0.30
C ASP A 61 2.67 -12.59 0.61
N VAL A 62 3.93 -12.13 0.62
CA VAL A 62 4.28 -10.74 0.93
C VAL A 62 3.74 -9.79 -0.13
N SER A 63 3.89 -10.13 -1.41
CA SER A 63 3.45 -9.28 -2.53
C SER A 63 1.96 -9.02 -2.48
N GLN A 64 1.14 -10.05 -2.27
CA GLN A 64 -0.32 -9.88 -2.17
C GLN A 64 -0.71 -9.09 -0.91
N ALA A 65 0.01 -9.24 0.21
CA ALA A 65 -0.23 -8.45 1.41
C ALA A 65 0.05 -6.95 1.18
N ILE A 66 1.15 -6.64 0.48
CA ILE A 66 1.51 -5.26 0.14
C ILE A 66 0.49 -4.68 -0.84
N GLU A 67 0.15 -5.38 -1.92
CA GLU A 67 -0.80 -4.89 -2.92
C GLU A 67 -2.18 -4.57 -2.30
N LYS A 68 -2.69 -5.49 -1.47
CA LYS A 68 -3.95 -5.28 -0.75
C LYS A 68 -3.85 -4.11 0.25
N ALA A 69 -2.73 -3.99 0.97
CA ALA A 69 -2.52 -2.89 1.92
C ALA A 69 -2.44 -1.54 1.21
N THR A 70 -1.73 -1.44 0.08
CA THR A 70 -1.68 -0.24 -0.76
C THR A 70 -3.05 0.14 -1.30
N LYS A 71 -3.86 -0.84 -1.72
CA LYS A 71 -5.23 -0.58 -2.20
C LYS A 71 -6.14 -0.06 -1.08
N VAL A 72 -5.99 -0.55 0.15
CA VAL A 72 -6.71 -0.02 1.31
C VAL A 72 -6.24 1.40 1.64
N ALA A 73 -4.92 1.62 1.71
CA ALA A 73 -4.34 2.93 2.00
C ALA A 73 -4.78 4.02 1.00
N LYS A 74 -4.85 3.68 -0.30
CA LYS A 74 -5.35 4.58 -1.35
C LYS A 74 -6.83 4.93 -1.22
N LYS A 75 -7.64 4.01 -0.68
CA LYS A 75 -9.07 4.25 -0.42
C LYS A 75 -9.28 5.13 0.80
N GLU A 76 -8.46 4.94 1.84
CA GLU A 76 -8.54 5.67 3.10
C GLU A 76 -7.56 6.86 3.16
N LEU A 77 -7.51 7.68 2.11
CA LEU A 77 -6.74 8.93 2.13
C LEU A 77 -7.47 9.97 2.99
N LYS A 78 -6.79 10.44 4.04
CA LYS A 78 -7.26 11.52 4.90
C LYS A 78 -6.42 12.77 4.68
N GLU A 79 -7.09 13.91 4.78
CA GLU A 79 -6.46 15.22 4.78
C GLU A 79 -6.10 15.58 6.23
N ILE A 80 -4.83 15.90 6.44
CA ILE A 80 -4.24 16.28 7.71
C ILE A 80 -4.02 17.79 7.64
N PRO A 81 -4.62 18.57 8.55
CA PRO A 81 -4.36 20.00 8.62
C PRO A 81 -2.89 20.22 8.97
N MET A 82 -2.13 20.83 8.06
CA MET A 82 -0.77 21.25 8.33
C MET A 82 -0.80 22.74 8.68
N LEU A 83 -0.54 23.06 9.95
CA LEU A 83 -0.31 24.44 10.37
C LEU A 83 1.14 24.78 10.02
N PHE A 84 1.31 25.48 8.89
CA PHE A 84 2.53 26.24 8.66
C PHE A 84 2.41 27.53 9.45
N VAL A 85 2.93 27.53 10.68
CA VAL A 85 3.09 28.79 11.43
C VAL A 85 4.26 29.51 10.77
N LEU A 86 3.94 30.37 9.81
CA LEU A 86 4.83 31.44 9.39
C LEU A 86 4.85 32.45 10.54
N LEU A 87 5.67 32.19 11.55
CA LEU A 87 6.00 33.20 12.55
C LEU A 87 6.93 34.19 11.88
N LEU A 88 6.31 35.33 11.57
CA LEU A 88 6.89 36.63 11.34
C LEU A 88 8.04 36.91 12.32
N GLU A 89 9.24 37.12 11.78
CA GLU A 89 10.22 38.12 12.22
C GLU A 89 10.71 38.87 10.98
#